data_AF-A0A3N2GR60-F1
#
_entry.id   AF-A0A3N2GR60-F1
#
_cell.length_a   1.000
_cell.length_b   1.000
_cell.length_c   1.000
_cell.angle_alpha   90.00
_cell.angle_beta   90.00
_cell.angle_gamma   90.00
#
_symmetry.space_group_name_H-M   'P 1'
#
loop_
_entity.id
_entity.type
_entity.pdbx_description
1 polymer ?
#
loop_
_entity_poly.entity_id
_entity_poly.type
_entity_poly.pdbx_seq_one_letter_code
_entity_poly.pdbx_strand_id
1 'polypeptide(L)'
;MNPWAGRRGLLFGWGYEDPDVELRVLPRGRVLAIAAAGETVSALARAGYEVTAVDINPTQLAYCRDRLAGAPATTGRAERLLAAGRATVRALDPRWRRVDEVLRDGDPVALLESRRLQGLLAAGLAPLGLLLPAFRHAIPPRLDRVLLARLRRGLAHAPADNPWAWRLLAGRDELIRDTRAAATLVHADVAEHLEQAPRGCYDGISLSNVLDGPDAGYAARLAAAVRHALRPGGVVVSRSFREPRPGEDPGPPDRSMLWGVVEVRRCP
;
A
#
# COMPACT_ATOMS: atom_id res chain seq x y z
N MET A 1 8.74 -19.24 -0.09
CA MET A 1 7.99 -19.19 1.21
C MET A 1 7.51 -17.76 1.45
N ASN A 2 6.29 -17.53 1.93
CA ASN A 2 5.77 -16.17 2.16
C ASN A 2 6.39 -15.56 3.44
N PRO A 3 7.18 -14.47 3.37
CA PRO A 3 7.88 -13.91 4.53
C PRO A 3 6.97 -13.22 5.55
N TRP A 4 5.68 -13.05 5.22
CA TRP A 4 4.67 -12.57 6.14
C TRP A 4 4.14 -13.67 7.07
N ALA A 5 4.32 -14.94 6.70
CA ALA A 5 3.91 -16.08 7.51
C ALA A 5 4.64 -16.05 8.87
N GLY A 6 3.87 -15.94 9.96
CA GLY A 6 4.39 -15.94 11.33
C GLY A 6 4.63 -14.57 11.97
N ARG A 7 4.44 -13.45 11.24
CA ARG A 7 4.48 -12.11 11.89
C ARG A 7 3.25 -11.93 12.78
N ARG A 8 3.49 -11.79 14.09
CA ARG A 8 2.46 -11.48 15.08
C ARG A 8 2.49 -9.96 15.36
N GLY A 9 1.35 -9.29 15.21
CA GLY A 9 1.22 -7.87 15.49
C GLY A 9 0.66 -7.04 14.33
N LEU A 10 0.08 -5.89 14.70
CA LEU A 10 -0.46 -4.91 13.76
C LEU A 10 0.68 -4.21 13.01
N LEU A 11 0.77 -4.46 11.71
CA LEU A 11 1.81 -3.88 10.86
C LEU A 11 1.42 -2.46 10.44
N PHE A 12 0.19 -2.31 9.96
CA PHE A 12 -0.35 -1.07 9.44
C PHE A 12 -1.68 -0.76 10.11
N GLY A 13 -1.79 0.43 10.70
CA GLY A 13 -3.05 0.96 11.19
C GLY A 13 -3.94 1.52 10.08
N TRP A 14 -3.35 1.82 8.92
CA TRP A 14 -3.97 2.51 7.80
C TRP A 14 -3.56 1.89 6.47
N GLY A 15 -4.47 1.93 5.49
CA GLY A 15 -4.18 1.64 4.10
C GLY A 15 -3.28 2.70 3.49
N TYR A 16 -2.27 2.26 2.76
CA TYR A 16 -1.40 3.11 1.95
C TYR A 16 -1.63 2.84 0.46
N GLU A 17 -2.83 2.41 0.10
CA GLU A 17 -3.31 2.24 -1.25
C GLU A 17 -4.35 3.31 -1.53
N ASP A 18 -4.31 3.91 -2.72
CA ASP A 18 -5.42 4.73 -3.20
C ASP A 18 -6.51 3.83 -3.80
N PRO A 19 -7.66 3.64 -3.12
CA PRO A 19 -8.72 2.75 -3.61
C PRO A 19 -9.39 3.26 -4.89
N ASP A 20 -9.22 4.55 -5.24
CA ASP A 20 -9.76 5.09 -6.47
C ASP A 20 -9.12 4.45 -7.71
N VAL A 21 -7.93 3.83 -7.58
CA VAL A 21 -7.35 3.02 -8.65
C VAL A 21 -8.26 1.82 -8.94
N GLU A 22 -8.57 0.99 -7.93
CA GLU A 22 -9.44 -0.16 -8.08
C GLU A 22 -10.84 0.22 -8.55
N LEU A 23 -11.44 1.24 -7.93
CA LEU A 23 -12.80 1.67 -8.24
C LEU A 23 -12.97 2.11 -9.71
N ARG A 24 -11.89 2.58 -10.35
CA ARG A 24 -11.90 2.98 -11.76
C ARG A 24 -11.75 1.80 -12.72
N VAL A 25 -11.04 0.74 -12.33
CA VAL A 25 -10.61 -0.29 -13.28
C VAL A 25 -11.21 -1.68 -13.03
N LEU A 26 -11.65 -1.98 -11.80
CA LEU A 26 -12.24 -3.27 -11.47
C LEU A 26 -13.68 -3.37 -11.97
N PRO A 27 -14.04 -4.45 -12.68
CA PRO A 27 -15.41 -4.71 -13.09
C PRO A 27 -16.29 -4.98 -11.86
N ARG A 28 -17.58 -4.65 -11.96
CA ARG A 28 -18.56 -4.93 -10.91
C ARG A 28 -18.72 -6.44 -10.72
N GLY A 29 -19.03 -6.85 -9.50
CA GLY A 29 -19.22 -8.25 -9.15
C GLY A 29 -18.35 -8.64 -7.96
N ARG A 30 -17.80 -9.86 -8.00
CA ARG A 30 -17.02 -10.43 -6.92
C ARG A 30 -15.56 -10.06 -7.06
N VAL A 31 -14.99 -9.49 -6.00
CA VAL A 31 -13.59 -9.09 -5.97
C VAL A 31 -12.86 -9.66 -4.77
N LEU A 32 -11.59 -9.98 -4.97
CA LEU A 32 -10.66 -10.30 -3.89
C LEU A 32 -9.75 -9.10 -3.64
N ALA A 33 -9.50 -8.78 -2.37
CA ALA A 33 -8.53 -7.78 -1.96
C ALA A 33 -7.70 -8.27 -0.77
N ILE A 34 -6.48 -7.78 -0.63
CA ILE A 34 -5.71 -7.98 0.61
C ILE A 34 -6.37 -7.17 1.74
N ALA A 35 -6.61 -7.80 2.89
CA ALA A 35 -7.41 -7.19 3.96
C ALA A 35 -6.73 -5.95 4.56
N ALA A 36 -5.42 -6.04 4.84
CA ALA A 36 -4.61 -4.92 5.34
C ALA A 36 -5.31 -4.17 6.49
N ALA A 37 -5.39 -2.84 6.43
CA ALA A 37 -6.11 -2.03 7.43
C ALA A 37 -7.61 -1.85 7.11
N GLY A 38 -8.07 -2.32 5.94
CA GLY A 38 -9.48 -2.37 5.55
C GLY A 38 -9.97 -1.22 4.67
N GLU A 39 -9.19 -0.18 4.39
CA GLU A 39 -9.65 0.98 3.61
C GLU A 39 -10.04 0.62 2.17
N THR A 40 -9.21 -0.17 1.45
CA THR A 40 -9.54 -0.64 0.09
C THR A 40 -10.73 -1.58 0.09
N VAL A 41 -10.79 -2.50 1.06
CA VAL A 41 -11.91 -3.44 1.24
C VAL A 41 -13.21 -2.67 1.45
N SER A 42 -13.18 -1.69 2.36
CA SER A 42 -14.33 -0.84 2.67
C SER A 42 -14.77 -0.02 1.46
N ALA A 43 -13.83 0.63 0.76
CA ALA A 43 -14.14 1.42 -0.42
C ALA A 43 -14.82 0.58 -1.52
N LEU A 44 -14.31 -0.63 -1.78
CA LEU A 44 -14.92 -1.56 -2.73
C LEU A 44 -16.30 -2.03 -2.25
N ALA A 45 -16.44 -2.49 -1.02
CA ALA A 45 -17.72 -2.97 -0.49
C ALA A 45 -18.79 -1.86 -0.52
N ARG A 46 -18.44 -0.62 -0.13
CA ARG A 46 -19.35 0.53 -0.18
C ARG A 46 -19.74 0.95 -1.59
N ALA A 47 -18.88 0.66 -2.57
CA ALA A 47 -19.20 0.82 -3.98
C ALA A 47 -20.08 -0.33 -4.53
N GLY A 48 -20.47 -1.31 -3.71
CA GLY A 48 -21.39 -2.38 -4.10
C GLY A 48 -20.72 -3.63 -4.68
N TYR A 49 -19.42 -3.81 -4.48
CA TYR A 49 -18.72 -5.03 -4.86
C TYR A 49 -18.94 -6.14 -3.80
N GLU A 50 -18.97 -7.40 -4.22
CA GLU A 50 -18.95 -8.55 -3.29
C GLU A 50 -17.48 -8.84 -2.93
N VAL A 51 -17.02 -8.32 -1.79
CA VAL A 51 -15.60 -8.35 -1.44
C VAL A 51 -15.23 -9.56 -0.59
N THR A 52 -14.24 -10.33 -1.04
CA THR A 52 -13.46 -11.25 -0.20
C THR A 52 -12.15 -10.59 0.18
N ALA A 53 -11.95 -10.35 1.47
CA ALA A 53 -10.72 -9.79 2.03
C ALA A 53 -9.85 -10.92 2.62
N VAL A 54 -8.65 -11.10 2.07
CA VAL A 54 -7.71 -12.16 2.47
C VAL A 54 -6.47 -11.56 3.11
N ASP A 55 -5.99 -12.15 4.20
CA ASP A 55 -4.69 -11.80 4.77
C ASP A 55 -4.06 -13.02 5.43
N ILE A 56 -2.73 -13.13 5.34
CA ILE A 56 -1.96 -14.21 5.98
C ILE A 56 -1.63 -13.88 7.43
N ASN A 57 -1.62 -12.59 7.79
CA ASN A 57 -1.41 -12.13 9.16
C ASN A 57 -2.74 -12.11 9.93
N PRO A 58 -2.95 -13.02 10.88
CA PRO A 58 -4.22 -13.10 11.61
C PRO A 58 -4.50 -11.86 12.47
N THR A 59 -3.46 -11.15 12.95
CA THR A 59 -3.64 -9.90 13.69
C THR A 59 -4.14 -8.78 12.79
N GLN A 60 -3.60 -8.69 11.57
CA GLN A 60 -4.01 -7.70 10.59
C GLN A 60 -5.45 -7.98 10.10
N LEU A 61 -5.79 -9.25 9.88
CA LEU A 61 -7.15 -9.65 9.52
C LEU A 61 -8.17 -9.35 10.63
N ALA A 62 -7.83 -9.64 11.88
CA ALA A 62 -8.69 -9.31 13.03
C ALA A 62 -8.89 -7.79 13.15
N TYR A 63 -7.82 -7.02 12.99
CA TYR A 63 -7.91 -5.55 12.96
C TYR A 63 -8.80 -5.06 11.81
N CYS A 64 -8.64 -5.59 10.60
CA CYS A 64 -9.52 -5.28 9.47
C CYS A 64 -10.99 -5.58 9.81
N ARG A 65 -11.29 -6.73 10.44
CA ARG A 65 -12.65 -7.05 10.91
C ARG A 65 -13.23 -5.96 11.82
N ASP A 66 -12.47 -5.55 12.83
CA ASP A 66 -12.92 -4.55 13.80
C ASP A 66 -13.14 -3.20 13.11
N ARG A 67 -12.24 -2.81 12.20
CA ARG A 67 -12.34 -1.59 11.39
C ARG A 67 -13.58 -1.58 10.48
N LEU A 68 -13.88 -2.71 9.85
CA LEU A 68 -15.09 -2.89 9.02
C LEU A 68 -16.38 -2.89 9.87
N ALA A 69 -16.30 -3.24 11.16
CA ALA A 69 -17.40 -3.07 12.11
C ALA A 69 -17.53 -1.62 12.64
N GLY A 70 -16.56 -0.75 12.35
CA GLY A 70 -16.53 0.66 12.75
C GLY A 70 -15.64 0.98 13.95
N ALA A 71 -14.73 0.07 14.33
CA ALA A 71 -13.72 0.38 15.33
C ALA A 71 -12.77 1.50 14.85
N PRO A 72 -12.26 2.33 15.77
CA PRO A 72 -11.33 3.40 15.42
C PRO A 72 -9.99 2.84 14.94
N ALA A 73 -9.22 3.68 14.24
CA ALA A 73 -7.90 3.29 13.76
C ALA A 73 -6.95 3.14 14.95
N THR A 74 -6.11 2.11 14.91
CA THR A 74 -5.05 1.89 15.89
C THR A 74 -3.70 2.00 15.20
N THR A 75 -2.73 2.65 15.84
CA THR A 75 -1.39 2.81 15.30
C THR A 75 -0.68 1.46 15.14
N GLY A 76 -0.28 1.12 13.92
CA GLY A 76 0.56 -0.03 13.61
C GLY A 76 2.05 0.25 13.81
N ARG A 77 2.88 -0.76 13.54
CA ARG A 77 4.34 -0.63 13.63
C ARG A 77 4.89 0.35 12.59
N ALA A 78 4.34 0.36 11.38
CA ALA A 78 4.75 1.29 10.34
C ALA A 78 4.51 2.74 10.75
N GLU A 79 3.33 3.05 11.28
CA GLU A 79 2.99 4.41 11.72
C GLU A 79 3.89 4.88 12.86
N ARG A 80 4.25 4.00 13.81
CA ARG A 80 5.19 4.34 14.90
C ARG A 80 6.58 4.72 14.36
N LEU A 81 7.08 3.97 13.38
CA LEU A 81 8.37 4.26 12.74
C LEU A 81 8.31 5.59 11.97
N LEU A 82 7.24 5.82 11.20
CA LEU A 82 7.03 7.07 10.49
C LEU A 82 6.91 8.26 11.45
N ALA A 83 6.20 8.10 12.57
CA ALA A 83 6.07 9.13 13.60
C ALA A 83 7.42 9.49 14.24
N ALA A 84 8.23 8.50 14.59
CA ALA A 84 9.59 8.72 15.10
C ALA A 84 10.50 9.41 14.07
N GLY A 85 10.40 9.01 12.79
CA GLY A 85 11.09 9.66 11.69
C GLY A 85 10.70 11.13 11.54
N ARG A 86 9.41 11.44 11.51
CA ARG A 86 8.90 12.82 11.45
C ARG A 86 9.33 13.65 12.65
N ALA A 87 9.29 13.09 13.87
CA ALA A 87 9.74 13.79 15.07
C ALA A 87 11.23 14.18 14.98
N THR A 88 12.08 13.25 14.53
CA THR A 88 13.50 13.49 14.29
C THR A 88 13.71 14.59 13.24
N VAL A 89 13.02 14.51 12.10
CA VAL A 89 13.12 15.55 11.04
C VAL A 89 12.65 16.90 11.57
N ARG A 90 11.54 16.98 12.30
CA ARG A 90 11.01 18.23 12.88
C ARG A 90 11.96 18.86 13.91
N ALA A 91 12.69 18.03 14.64
CA ALA A 91 13.68 18.50 15.60
C ALA A 91 14.91 19.12 14.90
N LEU A 92 15.39 18.48 13.83
CA LEU A 92 16.68 18.80 13.19
C LEU A 92 16.56 19.72 11.96
N ASP A 93 15.38 19.79 11.34
CA ASP A 93 15.08 20.59 10.16
C ASP A 93 13.98 21.64 10.45
N PRO A 94 14.34 22.92 10.61
CA PRO A 94 13.38 24.00 10.83
C PRO A 94 12.30 24.11 9.76
N ARG A 95 12.59 23.74 8.50
CA ARG A 95 11.60 23.78 7.40
C ARG A 95 10.42 22.87 7.68
N TRP A 96 10.69 21.72 8.29
CA TRP A 96 9.67 20.71 8.60
C TRP A 96 8.73 21.12 9.75
N ARG A 97 9.08 22.15 10.53
CA ARG A 97 8.19 22.70 11.56
C ARG A 97 6.97 23.38 10.95
N ARG A 98 7.08 23.83 9.69
CA ARG A 98 6.03 24.50 8.91
C ARG A 98 5.34 23.55 7.92
N VAL A 99 5.50 22.23 8.06
CA VAL A 99 4.94 21.23 7.12
C VAL A 99 3.43 21.44 6.90
N ASP A 100 2.68 21.77 7.96
CA ASP A 100 1.23 21.98 7.88
C ASP A 100 0.84 23.25 7.13
N GLU A 101 1.67 24.30 7.17
CA GLU A 101 1.45 25.54 6.41
C GLU A 101 1.78 25.29 4.94
N VAL A 102 2.89 24.60 4.69
CA VAL A 102 3.35 24.31 3.33
C VAL A 102 2.41 23.35 2.60
N LEU A 103 1.85 22.36 3.28
CA LEU A 103 0.87 21.46 2.67
C LEU A 103 -0.46 22.15 2.34
N ARG A 104 -0.82 23.19 3.10
CA ARG A 104 -2.07 23.93 2.90
C ARG A 104 -1.95 24.98 1.80
N ASP A 105 -0.90 25.80 1.87
CA ASP A 105 -0.82 27.06 1.13
C ASP A 105 0.49 27.22 0.33
N GLY A 106 1.40 26.24 0.40
CA GLY A 106 2.74 26.33 -0.16
C GLY A 106 3.08 25.26 -1.19
N ASP A 107 4.38 25.15 -1.50
CA ASP A 107 4.92 24.08 -2.33
C ASP A 107 5.52 22.96 -1.46
N PRO A 108 4.84 21.80 -1.33
CA PRO A 108 5.35 20.68 -0.55
C PRO A 108 6.58 20.01 -1.18
N VAL A 109 6.86 20.21 -2.47
CA VAL A 109 8.09 19.70 -3.11
C VAL A 109 9.32 20.40 -2.54
N ALA A 110 9.24 21.70 -2.22
CA ALA A 110 10.33 22.46 -1.61
C ALA A 110 10.80 21.90 -0.26
N LEU A 111 9.91 21.23 0.50
CA LEU A 111 10.31 20.54 1.74
C LEU A 111 11.30 19.39 1.46
N LEU A 112 11.15 18.72 0.32
CA LEU A 112 11.97 17.57 -0.08
C LEU A 112 13.35 17.96 -0.61
N GLU A 113 13.59 19.25 -0.85
CA GLU A 113 14.86 19.79 -1.29
C GLU A 113 15.82 20.07 -0.13
N SER A 114 15.37 19.90 1.11
CA SER A 114 16.23 20.06 2.27
C SER A 114 17.37 19.03 2.29
N ARG A 115 18.61 19.53 2.24
CA ARG A 115 19.82 18.70 2.42
C ARG A 115 19.82 17.98 3.78
N ARG A 116 19.22 18.57 4.82
CA ARG A 116 19.11 17.94 6.14
C ARG A 116 18.19 16.73 6.09
N LEU A 117 16.98 16.89 5.55
CA LEU A 117 16.07 15.77 5.31
C LEU A 117 16.74 14.67 4.47
N GLN A 118 17.37 15.04 3.35
CA GLN A 118 18.02 14.09 2.45
C GLN A 118 19.13 13.30 3.17
N GLY A 119 19.95 13.98 3.99
CA GLY A 119 20.97 13.34 4.81
C GLY A 119 20.38 12.39 5.86
N LEU A 120 19.32 12.81 6.55
CA LEU A 120 18.63 11.99 7.55
C LEU A 120 17.98 10.74 6.93
N LEU A 121 17.31 10.87 5.79
CA LEU A 121 16.74 9.75 5.05
C LEU A 121 17.83 8.79 4.56
N ALA A 122 18.93 9.32 4.01
CA ALA A 122 20.06 8.50 3.59
C ALA A 122 20.64 7.70 4.75
N ALA A 123 20.87 8.33 5.90
CA ALA A 123 21.39 7.65 7.09
C ALA A 123 20.40 6.62 7.66
N GLY A 124 19.12 6.97 7.77
CA GLY A 124 18.10 6.11 8.37
C GLY A 124 17.68 4.93 7.52
N LEU A 125 17.71 5.07 6.19
CA LEU A 125 17.23 4.03 5.25
C LEU A 125 18.36 3.19 4.65
N ALA A 126 19.62 3.65 4.68
CA ALA A 126 20.78 2.87 4.22
C ALA A 126 20.86 1.44 4.79
N PRO A 127 20.60 1.17 6.08
CA PRO A 127 20.72 -0.18 6.61
C PRO A 127 19.52 -1.09 6.30
N LEU A 128 18.41 -0.59 5.75
CA LEU A 128 17.17 -1.39 5.61
C LEU A 128 17.32 -2.62 4.72
N GLY A 129 18.07 -2.51 3.61
CA GLY A 129 18.30 -3.66 2.72
C GLY A 129 19.09 -4.79 3.38
N LEU A 130 19.91 -4.47 4.40
CA LEU A 130 20.64 -5.44 5.19
C LEU A 130 19.77 -6.07 6.29
N LEU A 131 18.88 -5.27 6.89
CA LEU A 131 18.01 -5.70 8.00
C LEU A 131 16.76 -6.44 7.54
N LEU A 132 16.38 -6.33 6.27
CA LEU A 132 15.19 -6.95 5.68
C LEU A 132 15.56 -7.82 4.46
N PRO A 133 16.35 -8.90 4.65
CA PRO A 133 16.89 -9.69 3.54
C PRO A 133 15.80 -10.33 2.68
N ALA A 134 14.63 -10.65 3.26
CA ALA A 134 13.47 -11.15 2.53
C ALA A 134 12.92 -10.15 1.50
N PHE A 135 13.19 -8.85 1.66
CA PHE A 135 12.67 -7.80 0.79
C PHE A 135 13.75 -7.18 -0.11
N ARG A 136 14.96 -7.75 -0.12
CA ARG A 136 16.13 -7.20 -0.83
C ARG A 136 15.90 -6.98 -2.33
N HIS A 137 15.00 -7.75 -2.94
CA HIS A 137 14.69 -7.67 -4.37
C HIS A 137 13.63 -6.61 -4.70
N ALA A 138 12.79 -6.23 -3.74
CA ALA A 138 11.78 -5.20 -3.92
C ALA A 138 12.20 -3.84 -3.37
N ILE A 139 13.10 -3.81 -2.38
CA ILE A 139 13.65 -2.56 -1.85
C ILE A 139 14.77 -2.09 -2.81
N PRO A 140 14.57 -0.97 -3.52
CA PRO A 140 15.57 -0.48 -4.45
C PRO A 140 16.85 -0.02 -3.72
N PRO A 141 18.02 -0.11 -4.37
CA PRO A 141 19.22 0.55 -3.86
C PRO A 141 18.95 2.06 -3.75
N ARG A 142 19.53 2.70 -2.73
CA ARG A 142 19.28 4.12 -2.44
C ARG A 142 17.78 4.43 -2.27
N LEU A 143 17.10 3.62 -1.46
CA LEU A 143 15.68 3.80 -1.10
C LEU A 143 15.37 5.25 -0.68
N ASP A 144 16.31 5.93 -0.02
CA ASP A 144 16.24 7.36 0.29
C ASP A 144 15.93 8.23 -0.94
N ARG A 145 16.68 8.03 -2.02
CA ARG A 145 16.52 8.79 -3.27
C ARG A 145 15.26 8.39 -4.01
N VAL A 146 14.93 7.10 -3.99
CA VAL A 146 13.73 6.58 -4.65
C VAL A 146 12.47 7.13 -3.99
N LEU A 147 12.36 7.04 -2.66
CA LEU A 147 11.21 7.58 -1.93
C LEU A 147 11.07 9.09 -2.15
N LEU A 148 12.18 9.84 -2.10
CA LEU A 148 12.15 11.27 -2.43
C LEU A 148 11.68 11.53 -3.86
N ALA A 149 12.14 10.76 -4.84
CA ALA A 149 11.69 10.90 -6.23
C ALA A 149 10.19 10.58 -6.38
N ARG A 150 9.68 9.53 -5.73
CA ARG A 150 8.26 9.19 -5.71
C ARG A 150 7.42 10.32 -5.09
N LEU A 151 7.83 10.79 -3.92
CA LEU A 151 7.16 11.90 -3.24
C LEU A 151 7.17 13.17 -4.10
N ARG A 152 8.29 13.52 -4.77
CA ARG A 152 8.33 14.67 -5.69
C ARG A 152 7.34 14.52 -6.84
N ARG A 153 7.34 13.36 -7.52
CA ARG A 153 6.41 13.11 -8.63
C ARG A 153 4.95 13.18 -8.18
N GLY A 154 4.65 12.57 -7.04
CA GLY A 154 3.32 12.53 -6.45
C GLY A 154 2.83 13.91 -6.02
N LEU A 155 3.64 14.64 -5.25
CA LEU A 155 3.28 15.96 -4.72
C LEU A 155 3.16 17.02 -5.81
N ALA A 156 3.96 16.94 -6.88
CA ALA A 156 3.87 17.88 -8.00
C ALA A 156 2.49 17.88 -8.69
N HIS A 157 1.72 16.79 -8.53
CA HIS A 157 0.39 16.62 -9.14
C HIS A 157 -0.71 16.34 -8.11
N ALA A 158 -0.38 16.34 -6.82
CA ALA A 158 -1.33 16.05 -5.76
C ALA A 158 -2.17 17.29 -5.47
N PRO A 159 -3.49 17.15 -5.29
CA PRO A 159 -4.29 18.25 -4.75
C PRO A 159 -3.84 18.55 -3.31
N ALA A 160 -4.04 19.79 -2.87
CA ALA A 160 -3.65 20.24 -1.53
C ALA A 160 -4.33 19.46 -0.39
N ASP A 161 -5.49 18.85 -0.68
CA ASP A 161 -6.24 18.00 0.23
C ASP A 161 -5.86 16.51 0.13
N ASN A 162 -4.76 16.15 -0.53
CA ASN A 162 -4.34 14.75 -0.66
C ASN A 162 -4.10 14.12 0.74
N PRO A 163 -4.93 13.15 1.19
CA PRO A 163 -4.83 12.60 2.55
C PRO A 163 -3.51 11.92 2.84
N TRP A 164 -2.92 11.27 1.84
CA TRP A 164 -1.69 10.54 2.03
C TRP A 164 -0.50 11.50 2.16
N ALA A 165 -0.56 12.69 1.54
CA ALA A 165 0.46 13.72 1.74
C ALA A 165 0.47 14.22 3.20
N TRP A 166 -0.71 14.55 3.74
CA TRP A 166 -0.88 14.95 5.13
C TRP A 166 -0.45 13.85 6.11
N ARG A 167 -0.83 12.60 5.85
CA ARG A 167 -0.42 11.46 6.69
C ARG A 167 1.09 11.21 6.65
N LEU A 168 1.69 11.17 5.46
CA LEU A 168 3.11 10.83 5.32
C LEU A 168 4.01 11.92 5.89
N LEU A 169 3.72 13.19 5.56
CA LEU A 169 4.63 14.30 5.84
C LEU A 169 4.36 14.96 7.19
N ALA A 170 3.08 15.15 7.55
CA ALA A 170 2.66 15.79 8.79
C ALA A 170 2.24 14.79 9.87
N GLY A 171 1.90 13.55 9.50
CA GLY A 171 1.37 12.56 10.45
C GLY A 171 -0.08 12.83 10.85
N ARG A 172 -0.80 13.59 10.03
CA ARG A 172 -2.20 13.93 10.29
C ARG A 172 -3.11 13.01 9.50
N ASP A 173 -4.06 12.42 10.21
CA ASP A 173 -5.03 11.50 9.65
C ASP A 173 -6.28 12.23 9.14
N GLU A 174 -6.11 13.43 8.56
CA GLU A 174 -7.15 14.45 8.38
C GLU A 174 -8.36 14.07 7.52
N LEU A 175 -8.37 12.89 6.88
CA LEU A 175 -9.48 12.43 6.04
C LEU A 175 -9.86 10.97 6.35
N ILE A 176 -9.90 10.61 7.64
CA ILE A 176 -10.38 9.30 8.10
C ILE A 176 -11.70 8.97 7.41
N ARG A 177 -11.67 8.02 6.48
CA ARG A 177 -12.88 7.48 5.86
C ARG A 177 -13.49 6.50 6.84
N ASP A 178 -14.79 6.62 7.05
CA ASP A 178 -15.59 5.57 7.70
C ASP A 178 -15.31 4.24 6.98
N THR A 179 -14.65 3.32 7.67
CA THR A 179 -14.31 2.01 7.13
C THR A 179 -15.46 1.02 7.25
N ARG A 180 -16.60 1.40 7.84
CA ARG A 180 -17.73 0.47 8.03
C ARG A 180 -18.23 -0.06 6.69
N ALA A 181 -18.20 -1.38 6.55
CA ALA A 181 -18.59 -2.10 5.35
C ALA A 181 -18.75 -3.60 5.63
N ALA A 182 -19.49 -4.30 4.76
CA ALA A 182 -19.60 -5.76 4.80
C ALA A 182 -18.61 -6.39 3.80
N ALA A 183 -17.83 -7.36 4.26
CA ALA A 183 -16.94 -8.17 3.42
C ALA A 183 -16.73 -9.56 4.04
N THR A 184 -16.47 -10.56 3.21
CA THR A 184 -16.06 -11.89 3.65
C THR A 184 -14.57 -11.88 4.00
N LEU A 185 -14.22 -12.22 5.24
CA LEU A 185 -12.83 -12.23 5.71
C LEU A 185 -12.28 -13.65 5.76
N VAL A 186 -11.13 -13.87 5.11
CA VAL A 186 -10.48 -15.18 5.05
C VAL A 186 -9.04 -15.09 5.56
N HIS A 187 -8.70 -15.93 6.53
CA HIS A 187 -7.33 -16.09 7.01
C HIS A 187 -6.63 -17.14 6.16
N ALA A 188 -5.82 -16.72 5.20
CA ALA A 188 -5.10 -17.61 4.30
C ALA A 188 -3.92 -16.89 3.64
N ASP A 189 -2.96 -17.68 3.13
CA ASP A 189 -2.10 -17.20 2.06
C ASP A 189 -2.94 -16.95 0.80
N VAL A 190 -2.74 -15.82 0.13
CA VAL A 190 -3.59 -15.45 -1.02
C VAL A 190 -3.44 -16.41 -2.21
N ALA A 191 -2.25 -16.99 -2.43
CA ALA A 191 -2.09 -17.98 -3.49
C ALA A 191 -2.86 -19.26 -3.15
N GLU A 192 -2.78 -19.72 -1.89
CA GLU A 192 -3.53 -20.88 -1.40
C GLU A 192 -5.05 -20.67 -1.51
N HIS A 193 -5.57 -19.52 -1.09
CA HIS A 193 -6.99 -19.20 -1.23
C HIS A 193 -7.45 -19.23 -2.69
N LEU A 194 -6.68 -18.59 -3.58
CA LEU A 194 -7.01 -18.54 -5.01
C LEU A 194 -6.94 -19.94 -5.66
N GLU A 195 -6.04 -20.83 -5.22
CA GLU A 195 -5.96 -22.22 -5.69
C GLU A 195 -7.18 -23.05 -5.30
N GLN A 196 -7.72 -22.83 -4.10
CA GLN A 196 -8.89 -23.53 -3.57
C GLN A 196 -10.22 -22.93 -4.06
N ALA A 197 -10.21 -21.68 -4.50
CA ALA A 197 -11.40 -21.02 -5.01
C ALA A 197 -11.91 -21.69 -6.30
N PRO A 198 -13.23 -21.67 -6.55
CA PRO A 198 -13.77 -22.16 -7.82
C PRO A 198 -13.16 -21.40 -9.00
N ARG A 199 -12.94 -22.11 -10.11
CA ARG A 199 -12.36 -21.52 -11.33
C ARG A 199 -13.23 -20.37 -11.82
N GLY A 200 -12.63 -19.23 -12.14
CA GLY A 200 -13.35 -18.05 -12.63
C GLY A 200 -14.45 -17.57 -11.68
N CYS A 201 -14.18 -17.54 -10.38
CA CYS A 201 -15.13 -17.03 -9.38
C CYS A 201 -15.00 -15.53 -9.13
N TYR A 202 -13.85 -14.92 -9.40
CA TYR A 202 -13.61 -13.50 -9.22
C TYR A 202 -13.68 -12.73 -10.54
N ASP A 203 -14.33 -11.58 -10.53
CA ASP A 203 -14.33 -10.62 -11.63
C ASP A 203 -13.12 -9.67 -11.51
N GLY A 204 -12.61 -9.45 -10.28
CA GLY A 204 -11.43 -8.63 -10.04
C GLY A 204 -10.59 -9.07 -8.84
N ILE A 205 -9.30 -8.76 -8.86
CA ILE A 205 -8.35 -9.07 -7.77
C ILE A 205 -7.46 -7.84 -7.52
N SER A 206 -7.33 -7.41 -6.26
CA SER A 206 -6.37 -6.37 -5.83
C SER A 206 -5.30 -6.98 -4.91
N LEU A 207 -4.03 -6.85 -5.33
CA LEU A 207 -2.86 -7.41 -4.66
C LEU A 207 -1.86 -6.30 -4.31
N SER A 208 -1.75 -5.92 -3.04
CA SER A 208 -0.74 -4.94 -2.61
C SER A 208 0.38 -5.62 -1.84
N ASN A 209 1.63 -5.38 -2.26
CA ASN A 209 2.85 -5.82 -1.57
C ASN A 209 3.05 -7.34 -1.43
N VAL A 210 2.20 -8.15 -2.06
CA VAL A 210 2.27 -9.62 -1.99
C VAL A 210 3.53 -10.18 -2.66
N LEU A 211 4.00 -9.54 -3.73
CA LEU A 211 5.14 -10.01 -4.54
C LEU A 211 6.49 -9.41 -4.12
N ASP A 212 6.52 -8.52 -3.14
CA ASP A 212 7.74 -7.76 -2.79
C ASP A 212 8.72 -8.53 -1.90
N GLY A 213 8.26 -9.61 -1.25
CA GLY A 213 9.07 -10.45 -0.39
C GLY A 213 9.33 -11.87 -0.92
N PRO A 214 8.30 -12.56 -1.46
CA PRO A 214 8.47 -13.93 -1.93
C PRO A 214 9.42 -14.07 -3.12
N ASP A 215 9.93 -15.29 -3.31
CA ASP A 215 10.78 -15.68 -4.43
C ASP A 215 10.01 -15.82 -5.77
N ALA A 216 10.76 -16.03 -6.86
CA ALA A 216 10.19 -16.21 -8.20
C ALA A 216 9.26 -17.43 -8.31
N GLY A 217 9.48 -18.47 -7.49
CA GLY A 217 8.63 -19.66 -7.46
C GLY A 217 7.24 -19.33 -6.88
N TYR A 218 7.20 -18.57 -5.79
CA TYR A 218 5.93 -18.06 -5.25
C TYR A 218 5.25 -17.10 -6.23
N ALA A 219 5.99 -16.22 -6.90
CA ALA A 219 5.42 -15.32 -7.91
C ALA A 219 4.76 -16.11 -9.07
N ALA A 220 5.41 -17.17 -9.54
CA ALA A 220 4.87 -18.05 -10.57
C ALA A 220 3.61 -18.81 -10.08
N ARG A 221 3.63 -19.31 -8.83
CA ARG A 221 2.48 -19.94 -8.18
C ARG A 221 1.29 -18.98 -8.10
N LEU A 222 1.50 -17.77 -7.57
CA LEU A 222 0.45 -16.77 -7.45
C LEU A 222 -0.11 -16.37 -8.83
N ALA A 223 0.74 -16.21 -9.84
CA ALA A 223 0.27 -15.92 -11.19
C ALA A 223 -0.61 -17.04 -11.77
N ALA A 224 -0.29 -18.30 -11.49
CA ALA A 224 -1.12 -19.43 -11.88
C ALA A 224 -2.46 -19.46 -11.12
N ALA A 225 -2.43 -19.23 -9.80
CA ALA A 225 -3.61 -19.17 -8.94
C ALA A 225 -4.57 -18.04 -9.35
N VAL A 226 -4.03 -16.86 -9.66
CA VAL A 226 -4.78 -15.72 -10.20
C VAL A 226 -5.46 -16.09 -11.52
N ARG A 227 -4.73 -16.70 -12.47
CA ARG A 227 -5.32 -17.14 -13.76
C ARG A 227 -6.41 -18.20 -13.60
N HIS A 228 -6.33 -19.03 -12.55
CA HIS A 228 -7.34 -20.03 -12.26
C HIS A 228 -8.62 -19.42 -11.68
N ALA A 229 -8.48 -18.55 -10.68
CA ALA A 229 -9.62 -18.00 -9.94
C ALA A 229 -10.30 -16.82 -10.64
N LEU A 230 -9.59 -16.10 -11.50
CA LEU A 230 -10.10 -14.94 -12.22
C LEU A 230 -10.90 -15.36 -13.46
N ARG A 231 -12.03 -14.68 -13.69
CA ARG A 231 -12.85 -14.88 -14.89
C ARG A 231 -12.13 -14.40 -16.16
N PRO A 232 -12.44 -14.99 -17.33
CA PRO A 232 -12.05 -14.40 -18.61
C PRO A 232 -12.47 -12.92 -18.68
N GLY A 233 -11.56 -12.04 -19.09
CA GLY A 233 -11.79 -10.58 -19.09
C GLY A 233 -11.71 -9.90 -17.71
N GLY A 234 -11.52 -10.66 -16.62
CA GLY A 234 -11.36 -10.13 -15.27
C GLY A 234 -10.10 -9.28 -15.11
N VAL A 235 -10.05 -8.46 -14.06
CA VAL A 235 -8.99 -7.45 -13.87
C VAL A 235 -8.19 -7.72 -12.61
N VAL A 236 -6.86 -7.64 -12.72
CA VAL A 236 -5.94 -7.64 -11.58
C VAL A 236 -5.33 -6.26 -11.44
N VAL A 237 -5.42 -5.69 -10.25
CA VAL A 237 -4.62 -4.54 -9.82
C VAL A 237 -3.54 -5.06 -8.90
N SER A 238 -2.28 -4.75 -9.18
CA SER A 238 -1.18 -5.11 -8.28
C SER A 238 -0.29 -3.92 -7.96
N ARG A 239 0.20 -3.85 -6.72
CA ARG A 239 1.12 -2.81 -6.26
C ARG A 239 2.40 -3.41 -5.73
N SER A 240 3.52 -2.77 -6.08
CA SER A 240 4.85 -3.19 -5.68
C SER A 240 5.72 -2.01 -5.26
N PHE A 241 6.57 -2.23 -4.26
CA PHE A 241 7.63 -1.29 -3.88
C PHE A 241 8.81 -1.28 -4.85
N ARG A 242 8.90 -2.19 -5.82
CA ARG A 242 9.94 -2.15 -6.85
C ARG A 242 9.82 -0.88 -7.70
N GLU A 243 10.92 -0.37 -8.23
CA GLU A 243 10.87 0.67 -9.26
C GLU A 243 10.53 0.08 -10.64
N PRO A 244 9.87 0.86 -11.51
CA PRO A 244 9.69 0.48 -12.91
C PRO A 244 11.05 0.37 -13.59
N ARG A 245 11.20 -0.60 -14.49
CA ARG A 245 12.37 -0.72 -15.35
C ARG A 245 12.38 0.43 -16.38
N PRO A 246 13.54 0.78 -16.97
CA PRO A 246 13.58 1.75 -18.06
C PRO A 246 12.59 1.37 -19.18
N GLY A 247 11.69 2.29 -19.52
CA GLY A 247 10.64 2.08 -20.52
C GLY A 247 9.41 1.29 -20.04
N GLU A 248 9.39 0.81 -18.80
CA GLU A 248 8.19 0.23 -18.18
C GLU A 248 7.24 1.34 -17.73
N ASP A 249 5.95 1.19 -18.05
CA ASP A 249 4.91 2.07 -17.55
C ASP A 249 4.74 1.85 -16.02
N PRO A 250 4.92 2.88 -15.18
CA PRO A 250 4.66 2.77 -13.74
C PRO A 250 3.18 2.51 -13.43
N GLY A 251 2.29 2.74 -14.40
CA GLY A 251 0.86 2.53 -14.31
C GLY A 251 0.09 3.75 -13.77
N PRO A 252 -1.19 3.59 -13.40
CA PRO A 252 -2.03 4.70 -13.01
C PRO A 252 -1.50 5.41 -11.75
N PRO A 253 -1.73 6.73 -11.64
CA PRO A 253 -1.32 7.47 -10.46
C PRO A 253 -2.05 6.94 -9.22
N ASP A 254 -1.27 6.72 -8.17
CA ASP A 254 -1.74 6.37 -6.83
C ASP A 254 -1.34 7.50 -5.87
N ARG A 255 -2.35 8.14 -5.25
CA ARG A 255 -2.16 9.32 -4.40
C ARG A 255 -1.38 9.03 -3.12
N SER A 256 -1.14 7.77 -2.76
CA SER A 256 -0.30 7.38 -1.62
C SER A 256 1.19 7.66 -1.83
N MET A 257 1.64 7.75 -3.08
CA MET A 257 3.03 8.06 -3.46
C MET A 257 4.08 7.07 -2.93
N LEU A 258 3.67 5.93 -2.36
CA LEU A 258 4.59 4.93 -1.82
C LEU A 258 5.00 3.88 -2.84
N TRP A 259 4.13 3.56 -3.79
CA TRP A 259 4.33 2.49 -4.75
C TRP A 259 5.23 2.91 -5.90
N GLY A 260 6.12 2.02 -6.32
CA GLY A 260 6.93 2.26 -7.53
C GLY A 260 6.22 1.82 -8.78
N VAL A 261 5.46 0.71 -8.70
CA VAL A 261 4.64 0.21 -9.80
C VAL A 261 3.24 -0.09 -9.28
N VAL A 262 2.24 0.37 -10.03
CA VAL A 262 0.84 0.00 -9.90
C VAL A 262 0.42 -0.62 -11.23
N GLU A 263 0.34 -1.94 -11.30
CA GLU A 263 0.05 -2.63 -12.56
C GLU A 263 -1.44 -2.99 -12.64
N VAL A 264 -2.07 -2.65 -13.77
CA VAL A 264 -3.44 -3.07 -14.08
C VAL A 264 -3.41 -4.03 -15.27
N ARG A 265 -3.86 -5.26 -15.06
CA ARG A 265 -3.85 -6.31 -16.07
C ARG A 265 -5.23 -6.89 -16.27
N ARG A 266 -5.61 -7.06 -17.54
CA ARG A 266 -6.80 -7.85 -17.90
C ARG A 266 -6.37 -9.28 -18.17
N CYS A 267 -7.13 -10.23 -17.65
CA CYS A 267 -6.99 -11.62 -18.07
C CYS A 267 -7.55 -11.74 -19.49
N PRO A 268 -6.81 -12.37 -20.42
CA PRO A 268 -7.35 -12.72 -21.72
C PRO A 268 -8.56 -13.64 -21.60
#